data_AF-A0A3A6JN81-F1
#
_entry.id   AF-A0A3A6JN81-F1
#
_cell.length_a   1.000
_cell.length_b   1.000
_cell.length_c   1.000
_cell.angle_alpha   90.00
_cell.angle_beta   90.00
_cell.angle_gamma   90.00
#
_symmetry.space_group_name_H-M   'P 1'
#
loop_
_entity.id
_entity.type
_entity.pdbx_description
1 polymer ?
#
loop_
_entity_poly.entity_id
_entity_poly.type
_entity_poly.pdbx_seq_one_letter_code
_entity_poly.pdbx_strand_id
1 'polypeptide(L)'
;MQKINSERVRDAWKKSGLSYRELSALTKIPQNTLACYITGKRNPTDITTNVIEEIVNAYLNDSSVYINKTLYRDKFMESVYRICEIIPEERQPIEIMKAFDALPSVIISTKDLKASTDAQDGSERAEKE
;
A
#
# COMPACT_ATOMS: atom_id res chain seq x y z
N MET A 1 -10.80 -1.48 -32.62
CA MET A 1 -11.86 -2.10 -31.81
C MET A 1 -11.87 -1.41 -30.45
N GLN A 2 -12.95 -0.72 -30.08
CA GLN A 2 -13.11 -0.22 -28.71
C GLN A 2 -13.31 -1.43 -27.79
N LYS A 3 -12.45 -1.60 -26.76
CA LYS A 3 -12.66 -2.61 -25.73
C LYS A 3 -14.03 -2.40 -25.11
N ILE A 4 -14.76 -3.48 -24.85
CA ILE A 4 -16.03 -3.38 -24.14
C ILE A 4 -15.73 -2.90 -22.71
N ASN A 5 -16.48 -1.94 -22.19
CA ASN A 5 -16.21 -1.35 -20.86
C ASN A 5 -16.15 -2.40 -19.74
N SER A 6 -16.91 -3.49 -19.85
CA SER A 6 -16.79 -4.64 -18.94
C SER A 6 -15.39 -5.29 -18.95
N GLU A 7 -14.71 -5.34 -20.09
CA GLU A 7 -13.33 -5.83 -20.20
C GLU A 7 -12.35 -4.89 -19.49
N ARG A 8 -12.55 -3.58 -19.67
CA ARG A 8 -11.75 -2.55 -18.97
C ARG A 8 -11.87 -2.65 -17.45
N VAL A 9 -13.09 -2.78 -16.94
CA VAL A 9 -13.34 -3.01 -15.51
C VAL A 9 -12.72 -4.32 -15.04
N ARG A 10 -12.79 -5.39 -15.84
CA ARG A 10 -12.15 -6.68 -15.53
C ARG A 10 -10.63 -6.58 -15.48
N ASP A 11 -10.02 -5.86 -16.43
CA ASP A 11 -8.57 -5.62 -16.49
C ASP A 11 -8.11 -4.82 -15.26
N ALA A 12 -8.83 -3.76 -14.89
CA ALA A 12 -8.56 -2.97 -13.68
C ALA A 12 -8.67 -3.83 -12.40
N TRP A 13 -9.72 -4.64 -12.29
CA TRP A 13 -9.89 -5.56 -11.16
C TRP A 13 -8.73 -6.57 -11.06
N LYS A 14 -8.38 -7.24 -12.16
CA LYS A 14 -7.24 -8.17 -12.19
C LYS A 14 -5.92 -7.50 -11.80
N LYS A 15 -5.67 -6.27 -12.29
CA LYS A 15 -4.47 -5.49 -11.97
C LYS A 15 -4.40 -5.15 -10.47
N SER A 16 -5.54 -4.81 -9.87
CA SER A 16 -5.64 -4.45 -8.45
C SER A 16 -5.29 -5.60 -7.50
N GLY A 17 -5.60 -6.85 -7.88
CA GLY A 17 -5.49 -8.02 -7.00
C GLY A 17 -6.47 -8.02 -5.82
N LEU A 18 -7.48 -7.14 -5.84
CA LEU A 18 -8.49 -7.01 -4.78
C LEU A 18 -9.58 -8.07 -4.90
N SER A 19 -10.14 -8.52 -3.78
CA SER A 19 -11.40 -9.27 -3.79
C SER A 19 -12.57 -8.38 -4.23
N TYR A 20 -13.70 -9.00 -4.63
CA TYR A 20 -14.91 -8.24 -4.99
C TYR A 20 -15.42 -7.35 -3.85
N ARG A 21 -15.28 -7.80 -2.60
CA ARG A 21 -15.68 -7.04 -1.41
C ARG A 21 -14.81 -5.80 -1.23
N GLU A 22 -13.51 -5.93 -1.43
CA GLU A 22 -12.56 -4.82 -1.27
C GLU A 22 -12.69 -3.81 -2.39
N LEU A 23 -12.82 -4.26 -3.64
CA LEU A 23 -13.10 -3.37 -4.76
C LEU A 23 -14.43 -2.63 -4.56
N SER A 24 -15.44 -3.31 -3.98
CA SER A 24 -16.72 -2.69 -3.62
C SER A 24 -16.56 -1.59 -2.59
N ALA A 25 -15.80 -1.84 -1.52
CA ALA A 25 -15.49 -0.82 -0.51
C ALA A 25 -14.71 0.37 -1.10
N LEU A 26 -13.72 0.09 -1.94
CA LEU A 26 -12.85 1.09 -2.55
C LEU A 26 -13.61 2.00 -3.54
N THR A 27 -14.43 1.41 -4.42
CA THR A 27 -15.17 2.14 -5.46
C THR A 27 -16.53 2.65 -4.99
N LYS A 28 -17.01 2.22 -3.81
CA LYS A 28 -18.37 2.44 -3.30
C LYS A 28 -19.48 1.88 -4.21
N ILE A 29 -19.14 0.97 -5.12
CA ILE A 29 -20.11 0.27 -5.99
C ILE A 29 -20.50 -1.05 -5.31
N PRO A 30 -21.79 -1.42 -5.23
CA PRO A 30 -22.19 -2.68 -4.62
C PRO A 30 -21.50 -3.90 -5.25
N GLN A 31 -21.11 -4.85 -4.41
CA GLN A 31 -20.36 -6.05 -4.82
C GLN A 31 -21.05 -6.82 -5.97
N ASN A 32 -22.37 -7.00 -5.90
CA ASN A 32 -23.14 -7.69 -6.95
C ASN A 32 -23.09 -6.95 -8.28
N THR A 33 -23.12 -5.61 -8.24
CA THR A 33 -23.03 -4.77 -9.44
C THR A 33 -21.65 -4.87 -10.07
N LEU A 34 -20.58 -4.82 -9.27
CA LEU A 34 -19.20 -5.03 -9.73
C LEU A 34 -19.01 -6.43 -10.32
N ALA A 35 -19.53 -7.47 -9.67
CA ALA A 35 -19.48 -8.83 -10.18
C ALA A 35 -20.13 -8.92 -11.58
N CYS A 36 -21.31 -8.32 -11.76
CA CYS A 36 -21.98 -8.29 -13.07
C CYS A 36 -21.18 -7.55 -14.14
N TYR A 37 -20.50 -6.44 -13.79
CA TYR A 37 -19.61 -5.73 -14.71
C TYR A 37 -18.38 -6.57 -15.08
N ILE A 38 -17.72 -7.17 -14.09
CA ILE A 38 -16.52 -7.98 -14.27
C ILE A 38 -16.82 -9.25 -15.09
N THR A 39 -17.94 -9.93 -14.82
CA THR A 39 -18.34 -11.12 -15.59
C THR A 39 -18.91 -10.80 -16.96
N GLY A 40 -19.10 -9.52 -17.30
CA GLY A 40 -19.69 -9.10 -18.59
C GLY A 40 -21.21 -9.31 -18.69
N LYS A 41 -21.89 -9.59 -17.57
CA LYS A 41 -23.36 -9.72 -17.54
C LYS A 41 -24.07 -8.37 -17.72
N ARG A 42 -23.37 -7.27 -17.41
CA ARG A 42 -23.84 -5.90 -17.61
C ARG A 42 -22.66 -5.06 -18.11
N ASN A 43 -22.90 -4.20 -19.10
CA ASN A 43 -21.87 -3.27 -19.56
C ASN A 43 -21.99 -1.94 -18.77
N PRO A 44 -20.95 -1.51 -18.05
CA PRO A 44 -20.96 -0.20 -17.38
C PRO A 44 -20.85 0.95 -18.40
N THR A 45 -21.27 2.14 -17.97
CA THR A 45 -21.06 3.37 -18.75
C THR A 45 -19.58 3.74 -18.79
N ASP A 46 -19.18 4.59 -19.73
CA ASP A 46 -17.79 5.08 -19.83
C ASP A 46 -17.38 5.81 -18.55
N ILE A 47 -18.27 6.64 -17.99
CA ILE A 47 -18.03 7.39 -16.76
C ILE A 47 -17.73 6.43 -15.60
N THR A 48 -18.59 5.41 -15.38
CA THR A 48 -18.37 4.43 -14.31
C THR A 48 -17.07 3.66 -14.51
N THR A 49 -16.74 3.32 -15.76
CA THR A 49 -15.50 2.59 -16.09
C THR A 49 -14.26 3.42 -15.78
N ASN A 50 -14.24 4.69 -16.22
CA ASN A 50 -13.14 5.60 -15.96
C ASN A 50 -12.93 5.84 -14.46
N VAL A 51 -14.03 6.04 -13.71
CA VAL A 51 -13.95 6.22 -12.25
C VAL A 51 -13.36 4.98 -11.55
N ILE A 52 -13.76 3.76 -11.96
CA ILE A 52 -13.18 2.53 -11.41
C ILE A 52 -11.68 2.46 -11.72
N GLU A 53 -11.28 2.75 -12.95
CA GLU A 53 -9.86 2.74 -13.35
C GLU A 53 -9.04 3.78 -12.59
N GLU A 54 -9.54 5.01 -12.42
CA GLU A 54 -8.88 6.06 -11.65
C GLU A 54 -8.68 5.65 -10.18
N ILE A 55 -9.73 5.16 -9.53
CA ILE A 55 -9.69 4.72 -8.14
C ILE A 55 -8.71 3.56 -7.96
N VAL A 56 -8.74 2.58 -8.87
CA VAL A 56 -7.81 1.44 -8.83
C VAL A 56 -6.37 1.89 -9.05
N ASN A 57 -6.13 2.80 -10.00
CA ASN A 57 -4.78 3.31 -10.24
C ASN A 57 -4.28 4.14 -9.05
N ALA A 58 -5.14 4.94 -8.41
CA ALA A 58 -4.79 5.65 -7.18
C ALA A 58 -4.42 4.68 -6.06
N TYR A 59 -5.19 3.61 -5.85
CA TYR A 59 -4.87 2.56 -4.89
C TYR A 59 -3.53 1.87 -5.18
N LEU A 60 -3.22 1.61 -6.45
CA LEU A 60 -1.96 0.97 -6.84
C LEU A 60 -0.75 1.90 -6.69
N ASN A 61 -0.96 3.21 -6.84
CA ASN A 61 0.07 4.22 -6.70
C ASN A 61 0.20 4.74 -5.25
N ASP A 62 -0.73 4.36 -4.37
CA ASP A 62 -0.66 4.67 -2.96
C ASP A 62 0.55 3.94 -2.36
N SER A 63 1.46 4.71 -1.80
CA SER A 63 2.70 4.22 -1.24
C SER A 63 2.94 4.86 0.10
N SER A 64 3.36 4.04 1.05
CA SER A 64 3.70 4.48 2.39
C SER A 64 5.22 4.52 2.53
N VAL A 65 5.73 5.61 3.09
CA VAL A 65 7.14 5.75 3.44
C VAL A 65 7.35 5.04 4.78
N TYR A 66 8.26 4.07 4.80
CA TYR A 66 8.57 3.28 5.99
C TYR A 66 10.06 3.38 6.33
N ILE A 67 10.40 3.59 7.59
CA ILE A 67 11.77 3.44 8.07
C ILE A 67 11.88 2.04 8.66
N ASN A 68 12.77 1.21 8.10
CA ASN A 68 13.02 -0.13 8.65
C ASN A 68 13.80 0.00 9.97
N LYS A 69 13.06 0.10 11.08
CA LYS A 69 13.64 0.27 12.41
C LYS A 69 14.59 -0.87 12.77
N THR A 70 14.33 -2.10 12.35
CA THR A 70 15.19 -3.25 12.66
C THR A 70 16.56 -3.15 11.97
N LEU A 71 16.60 -2.71 10.71
CA LEU A 71 17.85 -2.61 9.94
C LEU A 71 18.70 -1.40 10.35
N TYR A 72 18.06 -0.30 10.76
CA TYR A 72 18.75 0.97 11.01
C TYR A 72 18.86 1.34 12.49
N ARG A 73 18.31 0.53 13.42
CA ARG A 73 18.37 0.77 14.87
C ARG A 73 19.78 0.98 15.36
N ASP A 74 20.71 0.08 15.02
CA ASP A 74 22.06 0.13 15.60
C ASP A 74 22.86 1.32 15.06
N LYS A 75 22.71 1.64 13.76
CA LYS A 75 23.30 2.84 13.14
C LYS A 75 22.74 4.14 13.73
N PHE A 76 21.44 4.18 14.01
CA PHE A 76 20.82 5.33 14.65
C PHE A 76 21.31 5.49 16.09
N MET A 77 21.36 4.40 16.85
CA MET A 77 21.87 4.40 18.23
C MET A 77 23.33 4.85 18.29
N GLU A 78 24.19 4.36 17.40
CA GLU A 78 25.58 4.79 17.30
C GLU A 78 25.70 6.30 17.03
N SER A 79 24.83 6.83 16.15
CA SER A 79 24.77 8.26 15.86
C SER A 79 24.32 9.07 17.08
N VAL A 80 23.33 8.58 17.84
CA VAL A 80 22.85 9.22 19.08
C VAL A 80 23.96 9.24 20.13
N TYR A 81 24.68 8.13 20.36
CA TYR A 81 25.80 8.10 21.30
C TYR A 81 26.87 9.14 20.93
N ARG A 82 27.23 9.20 19.65
CA ARG A 82 28.21 10.18 19.16
C ARG A 82 27.75 11.63 19.32
N ILE A 83 26.46 11.90 19.13
CA ILE A 83 25.87 13.22 19.38
C ILE A 83 25.97 13.57 20.86
N CYS A 84 25.60 12.66 21.76
CA CYS A 84 25.68 12.89 23.20
C CYS A 84 27.11 13.09 23.71
N GLU A 85 28.12 12.50 23.05
CA GLU A 85 29.54 12.69 23.41
C GLU A 85 30.13 14.03 22.96
N ILE A 86 29.69 14.56 21.80
CA ILE A 86 30.40 15.66 21.11
C ILE A 86 29.59 16.96 21.13
N ILE A 87 28.25 16.88 21.16
CA ILE A 87 27.37 18.03 21.03
C ILE A 87 26.89 18.50 22.42
N PRO A 88 26.91 19.81 22.71
CA PRO A 88 26.34 20.35 23.94
C PRO A 88 24.87 19.96 24.13
N GLU A 89 24.45 19.65 25.36
CA GLU A 89 23.11 19.14 25.69
C GLU A 89 21.98 19.95 25.05
N GLU A 90 22.08 21.28 25.07
CA GLU A 90 21.08 22.20 24.50
C GLU A 90 20.81 21.99 23.00
N ARG A 91 21.78 21.43 22.26
CA ARG A 91 21.71 21.19 20.81
C ARG A 91 21.46 19.72 20.46
N GLN A 92 21.61 18.79 21.41
CA GLN A 92 21.43 17.36 21.17
C GLN A 92 20.06 17.00 20.60
N PRO A 93 18.91 17.54 21.08
CA PRO A 93 17.60 17.19 20.53
C PRO A 93 17.49 17.47 19.02
N ILE A 94 18.02 18.62 18.58
CA ILE A 94 17.98 19.04 17.17
C ILE A 94 18.86 18.11 16.32
N GLU A 95 20.04 17.75 16.79
CA GLU A 95 20.95 16.88 16.06
C GLU A 95 20.46 15.42 16.02
N ILE A 96 19.79 14.94 17.09
CA ILE A 96 19.16 13.62 17.11
C ILE A 96 18.00 13.55 16.10
N MET A 97 17.18 14.61 15.99
CA MET A 97 16.13 14.69 14.98
C MET A 97 16.71 14.63 13.56
N LYS A 98 17.79 15.37 13.28
CA LYS A 98 18.47 15.30 11.98
C LYS A 98 19.02 13.90 11.67
N ALA A 99 19.60 13.23 12.67
CA ALA A 99 20.10 11.88 12.52
C ALA A 99 18.97 10.87 12.22
N PHE A 100 17.78 11.10 12.79
CA PHE A 100 16.59 10.29 12.51
C PHE A 100 16.08 10.52 11.10
N ASP A 101 15.96 11.78 10.68
CA ASP A 101 15.49 12.15 9.34
C ASP A 101 16.45 11.69 8.22
N ALA A 102 17.73 11.53 8.54
CA ALA A 102 18.74 11.00 7.63
C ALA A 102 18.71 9.48 7.47
N LEU A 103 17.90 8.75 8.25
CA LEU A 103 17.78 7.30 8.11
C LEU A 103 17.17 6.95 6.76
N PRO A 104 17.70 5.95 6.03
CA PRO A 104 17.11 5.55 4.77
C PRO A 104 15.68 5.03 4.97
N SER A 105 14.74 5.64 4.26
CA SER A 105 13.37 5.17 4.17
C SER A 105 13.19 4.25 2.96
N VAL A 106 12.39 3.20 3.13
CA VAL A 106 11.91 2.35 2.05
C VAL A 106 10.48 2.78 1.72
N ILE A 107 10.20 3.02 0.45
CA ILE A 107 8.83 3.23 -0.02
C ILE A 107 8.23 1.86 -0.28
N ILE A 108 7.16 1.51 0.43
CA ILE A 108 6.42 0.27 0.22
C ILE A 108 5.06 0.63 -0.35
N SER A 109 4.72 0.07 -1.52
CA SER A 109 3.38 0.21 -2.07
C SER A 109 2.37 -0.44 -1.13
N THR A 110 1.19 0.15 -0.96
CA THR A 110 0.10 -0.42 -0.16
C THR A 110 -0.24 -1.86 -0.60
N LYS A 111 -0.01 -2.18 -1.88
CA LYS A 111 -0.15 -3.54 -2.44
C LYS A 111 0.86 -4.55 -1.83
N ASP A 112 2.12 -4.15 -1.71
CA ASP A 112 3.21 -5.01 -1.21
C ASP A 112 3.13 -5.17 0.31
N LEU A 113 2.67 -4.12 1.00
CA LEU A 113 2.38 -4.15 2.43
C LEU A 113 1.28 -5.19 2.73
N LYS A 114 0.20 -5.17 1.94
CA LYS A 114 -0.88 -6.15 2.08
C LYS A 114 -0.44 -7.58 1.76
N ALA A 115 0.33 -7.79 0.69
CA ALA A 115 0.86 -9.11 0.36
C ALA A 115 1.72 -9.70 1.49
N SER A 116 2.47 -8.84 2.19
CA SER A 116 3.28 -9.25 3.35
C SER A 116 2.41 -9.63 4.55
N THR A 117 1.36 -8.85 4.84
CA THR A 117 0.40 -9.13 5.93
C THR A 117 -0.40 -10.41 5.68
N ASP A 118 -0.90 -10.61 4.45
CA ASP A 118 -1.68 -11.81 4.08
C ASP A 118 -0.81 -13.08 4.14
N ALA A 119 0.49 -12.97 3.81
CA ALA A 119 1.44 -14.07 3.94
C ALA A 119 1.75 -14.43 5.41
N GLN A 120 1.77 -13.44 6.32
CA GLN A 120 1.96 -13.68 7.75
C GLN A 120 0.72 -14.32 8.39
N ASP A 121 -0.50 -13.85 8.08
CA ASP A 121 -1.76 -14.44 8.60
C ASP A 121 -2.00 -15.88 8.09
N GLY A 122 -1.56 -16.19 6.86
CA GLY A 122 -1.58 -17.55 6.32
C GLY A 122 -0.61 -18.51 7.02
N SER A 123 0.55 -18.00 7.47
CA SER A 123 1.57 -18.79 8.17
C SER A 123 1.13 -19.16 9.59
N GLU A 124 0.44 -18.27 10.32
CA GLU A 124 -0.02 -18.55 11.69
C GLU A 124 -1.16 -19.57 11.77
N ARG A 125 -1.91 -19.77 10.68
CA ARG A 125 -2.95 -20.81 10.62
C ARG A 125 -2.39 -22.20 10.33
N ALA A 126 -1.33 -22.30 9.53
CA ALA A 126 -0.71 -23.58 9.18
C ALA A 126 0.08 -24.21 10.33
N GLU A 127 0.50 -23.44 11.33
CA GLU A 127 1.20 -23.95 12.53
C GLU A 127 0.24 -24.44 13.62
N LYS A 128 -1.08 -24.30 13.45
CA LYS A 128 -2.09 -24.68 14.44
C LYS A 128 -2.97 -25.88 14.04
N GLU A 129 -2.70 -26.52 12.91
CA GLU A 129 -3.31 -27.80 12.48
C GLU A 129 -2.29 -28.94 12.59
#